data_AF-A0A2V8IER6-F1
#
_entry.id   AF-A0A2V8IER6-F1
#
_cell.length_a   1.000
_cell.length_b   1.000
_cell.length_c   1.000
_cell.angle_alpha   90.00
_cell.angle_beta   90.00
_cell.angle_gamma   90.00
#
_symmetry.space_group_name_H-M   'P 1'
#
loop_
_entity.id
_entity.type
_entity.pdbx_description
1 polymer ?
#
loop_
_entity_poly.entity_id
_entity_poly.type
_entity_poly.pdbx_seq_one_letter_code
_entity_poly.pdbx_strand_id
1 'polypeptide(L)'
;MRVFFYLEDRKRTLDSPTDKIMVSLTAFADELEREKARQRTYDATLRKPRAGHVTGGLLFGYDQVDVVGTDGRRSHVNASGQHRRRMASRPSSR
;
A
#
# COMPACT_ATOMS: atom_id res chain seq x y z
N MET A 1 -12.04 -5.95 -37.75
CA MET A 1 -12.68 -5.52 -36.47
C MET A 1 -12.02 -4.23 -36.02
N ARG A 2 -12.78 -3.23 -35.55
CA ARG A 2 -12.24 -1.92 -35.18
C ARG A 2 -12.08 -1.82 -33.66
N VAL A 3 -10.90 -1.42 -33.19
CA VAL A 3 -10.62 -1.21 -31.76
C VAL A 3 -10.32 0.27 -31.54
N PHE A 4 -10.95 0.83 -30.50
CA PHE A 4 -10.82 2.23 -30.11
C PHE A 4 -10.09 2.30 -28.78
N PHE A 5 -8.96 3.03 -28.74
CA PHE A 5 -8.26 3.32 -27.50
C PHE A 5 -8.85 4.61 -26.90
N TYR A 6 -9.56 4.48 -25.77
CA TYR A 6 -10.28 5.58 -25.13
C TYR A 6 -9.38 6.76 -24.70
N LEU A 7 -8.11 6.50 -24.37
CA LEU A 7 -7.18 7.54 -23.89
C LEU A 7 -6.32 8.17 -25.00
N GLU A 8 -6.16 7.51 -26.15
CA GLU A 8 -5.26 7.98 -27.22
C GLU A 8 -5.98 8.65 -28.39
N ASP A 9 -7.32 8.59 -28.45
CA ASP A 9 -8.15 9.09 -29.57
C ASP A 9 -7.61 8.67 -30.97
N ARG A 10 -7.04 7.47 -31.06
CA ARG A 10 -6.56 6.87 -32.31
C ARG A 10 -7.38 5.64 -32.68
N LYS A 11 -7.90 5.63 -33.90
CA LYS A 11 -8.47 4.43 -34.54
C LYS A 11 -7.33 3.58 -35.11
N ARG A 12 -7.26 2.31 -34.72
CA ARG A 12 -6.47 1.29 -35.42
C ARG A 12 -7.38 0.22 -36.01
N THR A 13 -7.27 0.01 -37.31
CA THR A 13 -7.86 -1.13 -38.01
C THR A 13 -6.93 -2.34 -37.82
N LEU A 14 -7.43 -3.40 -37.18
CA LEU A 14 -6.68 -4.65 -36.95
C LEU A 14 -6.74 -5.56 -38.19
N ASP A 15 -6.30 -5.03 -39.32
CA ASP A 15 -6.46 -5.71 -40.62
C ASP A 15 -5.18 -6.46 -41.03
N SER A 16 -4.03 -6.15 -40.41
CA SER A 16 -2.75 -6.84 -40.62
C SER A 16 -2.28 -7.63 -39.39
N PRO A 17 -1.59 -8.77 -39.55
CA PRO A 17 -0.89 -9.46 -38.45
C PRO A 17 0.06 -8.54 -37.68
N THR A 18 0.69 -7.57 -38.36
CA THR A 18 1.58 -6.58 -37.73
C THR A 18 0.83 -5.68 -36.75
N ASP A 19 -0.40 -5.26 -37.06
CA ASP A 19 -1.18 -4.41 -36.16
C ASP A 19 -1.56 -5.14 -34.87
N LYS A 20 -1.83 -6.45 -34.96
CA LYS A 20 -2.09 -7.29 -33.80
C LYS A 20 -0.85 -7.38 -32.90
N ILE A 21 0.33 -7.55 -33.49
CA ILE A 21 1.60 -7.57 -32.75
C ILE A 21 1.86 -6.24 -32.07
N MET A 22 1.64 -5.12 -32.76
CA MET A 22 1.85 -3.78 -32.19
C MET A 22 0.92 -3.52 -31.00
N VAL A 23 -0.35 -3.93 -31.08
CA VAL A 23 -1.28 -3.84 -29.93
C VAL A 23 -0.81 -4.69 -28.75
N SER A 24 -0.39 -5.92 -29.01
CA SER A 24 0.16 -6.80 -27.96
C SER A 24 1.41 -6.21 -27.31
N LEU A 25 2.28 -5.57 -28.10
CA LEU A 25 3.50 -4.93 -27.59
C LEU A 25 3.18 -3.73 -26.71
N THR A 26 2.21 -2.88 -27.10
CA THR A 26 1.75 -1.77 -26.26
C THR A 26 1.13 -2.28 -24.96
N ALA A 27 0.24 -3.28 -25.03
CA ALA A 27 -0.37 -3.86 -23.85
C ALA A 27 0.67 -4.48 -22.89
N PHE A 28 1.71 -5.10 -23.46
CA PHE A 28 2.84 -5.61 -22.68
C PHE A 28 3.64 -4.49 -22.01
N ALA A 29 3.91 -3.40 -22.72
CA ALA A 29 4.59 -2.23 -22.14
C ALA A 29 3.77 -1.62 -20.99
N ASP A 30 2.45 -1.49 -21.15
CA ASP A 30 1.56 -1.01 -20.10
C ASP A 30 1.60 -1.92 -18.87
N GLU A 31 1.66 -3.23 -19.07
CA GLU A 31 1.77 -4.19 -17.97
C GLU A 31 3.11 -4.11 -17.24
N LEU A 32 4.21 -3.90 -17.97
CA LEU A 32 5.52 -3.66 -17.37
C LEU A 32 5.52 -2.40 -16.49
N GLU A 33 4.86 -1.32 -16.93
CA GLU A 33 4.73 -0.12 -16.11
C GLU A 33 3.87 -0.35 -14.87
N ARG A 34 2.78 -1.13 -14.98
CA ARG A 34 1.98 -1.55 -13.81
C ARG A 34 2.80 -2.36 -12.82
N GLU A 35 3.63 -3.29 -13.28
CA GLU A 35 4.49 -4.11 -12.43
C GLU A 35 5.52 -3.27 -11.68
N LYS A 36 6.19 -2.33 -12.36
CA LYS A 36 7.11 -1.39 -11.72
C LYS A 36 6.41 -0.52 -10.67
N ALA A 37 5.21 -0.02 -10.96
CA ALA A 37 4.43 0.77 -10.01
C ALA A 37 4.04 -0.06 -8.76
N ARG A 38 3.67 -1.33 -8.97
CA ARG A 38 3.40 -2.29 -7.89
C ARG A 38 4.64 -2.49 -7.01
N GLN A 39 5.80 -2.73 -7.62
CA GLN A 39 7.06 -2.93 -6.90
C GLN A 39 7.43 -1.71 -6.06
N ARG A 40 7.35 -0.49 -6.60
CA ARG A 40 7.61 0.75 -5.86
C ARG A 40 6.69 0.92 -4.65
N THR A 41 5.40 0.62 -4.82
CA THR A 41 4.39 0.70 -3.76
C THR A 41 4.64 -0.33 -2.66
N TYR A 42 5.00 -1.54 -3.07
CA TYR A 42 5.36 -2.62 -2.16
C TYR A 42 6.60 -2.25 -1.33
N ASP A 43 7.67 -1.78 -1.98
CA ASP A 43 8.88 -1.34 -1.31
C ASP A 43 8.63 -0.19 -0.33
N ALA A 44 7.82 0.79 -0.72
CA ALA A 44 7.43 1.89 0.16
C ALA A 44 6.65 1.40 1.39
N THR A 45 5.76 0.42 1.21
CA THR A 45 4.96 -0.16 2.30
C THR A 45 5.80 -1.02 3.22
N LEU A 46 6.74 -1.80 2.68
CA LEU A 46 7.67 -2.64 3.44
C LEU A 46 8.66 -1.86 4.31
N ARG A 47 8.99 -0.61 3.97
CA ARG A 47 9.86 0.23 4.81
C ARG A 47 9.26 0.52 6.18
N LYS A 48 7.93 0.65 6.27
CA LYS A 48 7.23 0.96 7.53
C LYS A 48 7.43 -0.12 8.61
N PRO A 49 7.08 -1.41 8.37
CA PRO A 49 7.23 -2.44 9.40
C PRO A 49 8.70 -2.71 9.73
N ARG A 50 9.62 -2.59 8.75
CA ARG A 50 11.07 -2.69 8.99
C ARG A 50 11.59 -1.62 9.96
N ALA A 51 10.96 -0.44 9.97
CA ALA A 51 11.27 0.64 10.90
C ALA A 51 10.39 0.62 12.17
N GLY A 52 9.68 -0.49 12.43
CA GLY A 52 8.83 -0.66 13.61
C GLY A 52 7.52 0.13 13.56
N HIS A 53 7.14 0.69 12.41
CA HIS A 53 5.88 1.41 12.23
C HIS A 53 4.72 0.50 11.83
N VAL A 54 3.49 0.90 12.18
CA VAL A 54 2.27 0.24 11.73
C VAL A 54 2.03 0.49 10.24
N THR A 55 1.72 -0.58 9.52
CA THR A 55 1.20 -0.53 8.16
C THR A 55 -0.31 -0.37 8.20
N GLY A 56 -0.82 0.86 8.19
CA GLY A 56 -2.27 1.14 8.13
C GLY A 56 -2.74 2.24 9.07
N GLY A 57 -4.06 2.40 9.16
CA GLY A 57 -4.71 3.35 10.06
C GLY A 57 -4.96 2.79 11.47
N LEU A 58 -5.62 3.58 12.31
CA LEU A 58 -6.05 3.16 13.65
C LEU A 58 -7.11 2.06 13.55
N LEU A 59 -6.99 1.03 14.38
CA LEU A 59 -7.97 -0.05 14.48
C LEU A 59 -9.00 0.30 15.56
N PHE A 60 -10.30 0.20 15.23
CA PHE A 60 -11.36 0.47 16.19
C PHE A 60 -11.23 -0.39 17.45
N GLY A 61 -11.36 0.22 18.63
CA GLY A 61 -11.22 -0.45 19.92
C GLY A 61 -9.78 -0.73 20.37
N TYR A 62 -8.79 -0.36 19.55
CA TYR A 62 -7.37 -0.48 19.86
C TYR A 62 -6.66 0.86 19.70
N ASP A 63 -5.64 1.07 20.52
CA ASP A 63 -4.70 2.15 20.34
C ASP A 63 -3.35 1.59 19.94
N GLN A 64 -2.68 2.29 19.04
CA GLN A 64 -1.28 2.06 18.70
C GLN A 64 -0.41 2.65 19.82
N VAL A 65 0.40 1.81 20.46
CA VAL A 65 1.32 2.19 21.55
C VAL A 65 2.75 1.98 21.09
N ASP A 66 3.56 3.04 21.15
CA ASP A 66 4.99 2.96 20.95
C ASP A 66 5.64 2.16 22.10
N VAL A 67 6.35 1.10 21.74
CA VAL A 67 7.20 0.33 22.66
C VAL A 67 8.61 0.88 22.59
N VAL A 68 9.13 1.32 23.72
CA VAL A 68 10.50 1.84 23.86
C VAL A 68 11.42 0.70 24.28
N GLY A 69 12.56 0.58 23.59
CA GLY A 69 13.62 -0.37 23.90
C GLY A 69 14.38 -0.01 25.16
N THR A 70 15.27 -0.90 25.60
CA THR A 70 16.13 -0.70 26.77
C THR A 70 17.12 0.46 26.61
N ASP A 71 17.36 0.88 25.37
CA ASP A 71 18.20 2.03 24.99
C ASP A 71 17.43 3.37 24.99
N GLY A 72 16.15 3.37 25.36
CA GLY A 72 15.30 4.57 25.38
C GLY A 72 14.82 5.01 24.00
N ARG A 73 15.13 4.27 22.92
CA ARG A 73 14.61 4.56 21.57
C ARG A 73 13.36 3.74 21.28
N ARG A 74 12.51 4.25 20.39
CA ARG A 74 11.32 3.51 19.95
C ARG A 74 11.75 2.24 19.19
N SER A 75 11.29 1.08 19.65
CA SER A 75 11.54 -0.22 19.04
C SER A 75 10.48 -0.57 17.99
N HIS A 76 9.21 -0.61 18.39
CA HIS A 76 8.09 -0.98 17.53
C HIS A 76 6.77 -0.47 18.10
N VAL A 77 5.66 -0.68 17.39
CA VAL A 77 4.32 -0.30 17.84
C VAL A 77 3.47 -1.54 18.08
N ASN A 78 2.80 -1.60 19.23
CA ASN A 78 1.83 -2.65 19.57
C ASN A 78 0.40 -2.12 19.57
N ALA A 79 -0.54 -2.98 19.17
CA ALA A 79 -1.97 -2.70 19.36
C ALA A 79 -2.38 -3.05 20.80
N SER A 80 -2.92 -2.08 21.52
CA SER A 80 -3.43 -2.26 22.89
C SER A 80 -4.92 -1.99 22.93
N GLY A 81 -5.72 -2.87 23.55
CA GLY A 81 -7.16 -2.65 23.67
C GLY A 81 -7.47 -1.44 24.53
N GLN A 82 -8.33 -0.53 24.05
CA GLN A 82 -8.69 0.72 24.72
C GLN A 82 -9.27 0.50 26.12
N HIS A 83 -9.88 -0.66 26.37
CA HIS A 83 -10.46 -1.00 27.66
C HIS A 83 -9.43 -1.07 28.80
N ARG A 84 -8.18 -1.50 28.49
CA ARG A 84 -7.10 -1.64 29.49
C ARG A 84 -6.55 -0.29 29.94
N ARG A 85 -6.52 0.74 29.06
CA ARG A 85 -6.05 2.09 29.43
C ARG A 85 -7.02 2.84 30.35
N ARG A 86 -8.33 2.65 30.18
CA ARG A 86 -9.34 3.28 31.04
C ARG A 86 -9.29 2.80 32.49
N MET A 87 -8.76 1.61 32.78
CA MET A 87 -8.54 1.16 34.15
C MET A 87 -7.26 1.75 34.77
N ALA A 88 -6.18 1.89 33.99
CA ALA A 88 -4.90 2.41 34.47
C ALA A 88 -4.87 3.94 34.70
N SER A 89 -5.84 4.68 34.15
CA SER A 89 -5.92 6.15 34.22
C SER A 89 -6.97 6.68 35.22
N ARG A 90 -7.62 5.81 36.01
CA ARG A 90 -8.51 6.27 37.08
C ARG A 90 -7.65 6.77 38.24
N PRO A 91 -7.67 8.08 38.58
CA PRO A 91 -7.06 8.52 39.82
C PRO A 91 -7.80 7.83 40.97
N SER A 92 -7.05 7.24 41.89
CA SER A 92 -7.57 6.76 43.17
C SER A 92 -8.25 7.93 43.85
N SER A 93 -9.59 7.92 43.84
CA SER A 93 -10.41 8.83 44.63
C SER A 93 -10.16 8.49 46.10
N ARG A 94 -9.56 9.44 46.81
CA ARG A 94 -9.43 9.44 48.26
C ARG A 94 -10.80 9.55 48.93
#